data_AF-A0A1I7IKX3-F1
#
_entry.id   AF-A0A1I7IKX3-F1
#
_cell.length_a   1.000
_cell.length_b   1.000
_cell.length_c   1.000
_cell.angle_alpha   90.00
_cell.angle_beta   90.00
_cell.angle_gamma   90.00
#
_symmetry.space_group_name_H-M   'P 1'
#
loop_
_entity.id
_entity.type
_entity.pdbx_description
1 polymer ?
#
loop_
_entity_poly.entity_id
_entity_poly.type
_entity_poly.pdbx_seq_one_letter_code
_entity_poly.pdbx_strand_id
1 'polypeptide(L)'
;MDNASSSMERRYISSEVRFYTIEDLTRMLGWSENTVQKMFNDPKFPSTDYGKNKVVEAHALIDYFSRKNCKNRNVYWKKGKANARKK
;
A
#
# COMPACT_ATOMS: atom_id res chain seq x y z
N MET A 1 31.78 31.62 -18.34
CA MET A 1 31.77 31.03 -16.99
C MET A 1 30.38 30.49 -16.76
N ASP A 2 30.24 29.19 -16.90
CA ASP A 2 29.01 28.41 -16.83
C ASP A 2 28.46 28.42 -15.40
N ASN A 3 27.35 29.12 -15.16
CA ASN A 3 26.66 29.04 -13.87
C ASN A 3 25.59 27.94 -13.96
N ALA A 4 26.01 26.71 -13.72
CA ALA A 4 25.14 25.56 -13.51
C ALA A 4 24.37 25.75 -12.19
N SER A 5 23.28 26.54 -12.23
CA SER A 5 22.31 26.60 -11.14
C SER A 5 21.52 25.30 -11.12
N SER A 6 22.13 24.29 -10.50
CA SER A 6 21.54 23.00 -10.18
C SER A 6 20.11 23.19 -9.68
N SER A 7 19.17 22.56 -10.37
CA SER A 7 17.77 22.45 -9.98
C SER A 7 17.69 21.84 -8.58
N MET A 8 17.63 22.68 -7.55
CA MET A 8 17.22 22.27 -6.22
C MET A 8 15.74 21.89 -6.27
N GLU A 9 15.45 20.68 -6.75
CA GLU A 9 14.26 19.96 -6.34
C GLU A 9 14.30 19.95 -4.82
N ARG A 10 13.40 20.71 -4.18
CA ARG A 10 13.18 20.61 -2.74
C ARG A 10 12.72 19.18 -2.47
N ARG A 11 13.67 18.28 -2.18
CA ARG A 11 13.39 16.99 -1.59
C ARG A 11 12.75 17.29 -0.24
N TYR A 12 11.42 17.26 -0.22
CA TYR A 12 10.61 17.36 0.97
C TYR A 12 10.86 16.07 1.76
N ILE A 13 11.93 16.04 2.55
CA ILE A 13 12.19 14.94 3.46
C ILE A 13 11.21 15.14 4.63
N SER A 14 10.04 14.53 4.53
CA SER A 14 9.17 14.39 5.70
C SER A 14 9.95 13.62 6.76
N SER A 15 10.43 14.31 7.80
CA SER A 15 11.18 13.69 8.90
C SER A 15 10.28 12.83 9.79
N GLU A 16 8.97 12.94 9.64
CA GLU A 16 7.99 12.16 10.39
C GLU A 16 7.72 10.84 9.67
N VAL A 17 8.05 9.73 10.35
CA VAL A 17 7.64 8.39 9.94
C VAL A 17 6.20 8.17 10.40
N ARG A 18 5.30 7.94 9.45
CA ARG A 18 3.87 7.71 9.72
C ARG A 18 3.48 6.29 9.36
N PHE A 19 2.67 5.68 10.20
CA PHE A 19 2.11 4.35 9.99
C PHE A 19 0.59 4.42 9.90
N TYR A 20 0.03 3.67 8.96
CA TYR A 20 -1.41 3.52 8.77
C TYR A 20 -1.85 2.11 9.13
N THR A 21 -2.93 2.01 9.89
CA THR A 21 -3.59 0.75 10.22
C THR A 21 -4.57 0.33 9.13
N ILE A 22 -5.17 -0.85 9.30
CA ILE A 22 -6.29 -1.32 8.47
C ILE A 22 -7.47 -0.34 8.53
N GLU A 23 -7.78 0.20 9.72
CA GLU A 23 -8.87 1.16 9.90
C GLU A 23 -8.61 2.45 9.14
N ASP A 24 -7.38 2.97 9.22
CA ASP A 24 -6.98 4.19 8.50
C ASP A 24 -7.13 4.02 6.99
N LEU A 25 -6.67 2.89 6.45
CA LEU A 25 -6.78 2.58 5.03
C LEU A 25 -8.23 2.32 4.60
N THR A 26 -9.04 1.73 5.45
CA THR A 26 -10.48 1.53 5.20
C THR A 26 -11.16 2.88 5.01
N ARG A 27 -10.90 3.85 5.92
CA ARG A 27 -11.43 5.21 5.83
C ARG A 27 -10.86 5.99 4.63
N MET A 28 -9.55 5.91 4.41
CA MET A 28 -8.86 6.69 3.37
C MET A 28 -9.18 6.21 1.94
N LEU A 29 -9.30 4.90 1.73
CA LEU A 29 -9.55 4.31 0.41
C LEU A 29 -11.04 4.12 0.10
N GLY A 30 -11.91 4.20 1.12
CA GLY A 30 -13.33 3.89 1.00
C GLY A 30 -13.60 2.41 0.66
N TRP A 31 -12.66 1.52 1.00
CA TRP A 31 -12.81 0.08 0.75
C TRP A 31 -13.39 -0.61 1.97
N SER A 32 -14.07 -1.75 1.75
CA SER A 32 -14.46 -2.61 2.88
C SER A 32 -13.25 -3.09 3.66
N GLU A 33 -13.41 -3.21 4.98
CA GLU A 33 -12.36 -3.72 5.88
C GLU A 33 -11.82 -5.06 5.40
N ASN A 34 -12.70 -5.98 4.97
CA ASN A 34 -12.29 -7.28 4.43
C ASN A 34 -11.38 -7.17 3.18
N THR A 35 -11.61 -6.16 2.33
CA THR A 35 -10.74 -5.91 1.16
C THR A 35 -9.37 -5.38 1.60
N VAL A 36 -9.34 -4.48 2.58
CA VAL A 36 -8.09 -3.93 3.12
C VAL A 36 -7.33 -5.01 3.89
N GLN A 37 -7.99 -5.80 4.72
CA GLN A 37 -7.41 -6.96 5.40
C GLN A 37 -6.78 -7.95 4.41
N LYS A 38 -7.47 -8.23 3.29
CA LYS A 38 -6.91 -9.04 2.21
C LYS A 38 -5.67 -8.40 1.59
N MET A 39 -5.64 -7.08 1.43
CA MET A 39 -4.45 -6.35 0.96
C MET A 39 -3.27 -6.52 1.91
N PHE A 40 -3.50 -6.38 3.22
CA PHE A 40 -2.49 -6.61 4.25
C PHE A 40 -1.98 -8.05 4.33
N ASN A 41 -2.76 -9.01 3.83
CA ASN A 41 -2.37 -10.41 3.75
C ASN A 41 -1.70 -10.76 2.40
N ASP A 42 -1.58 -9.82 1.46
CA ASP A 42 -0.83 -10.01 0.20
C ASP A 42 0.67 -9.93 0.51
N PRO A 43 1.47 -10.97 0.23
CA PRO A 43 2.92 -10.95 0.49
C PRO A 43 3.67 -9.83 -0.23
N LYS A 44 3.07 -9.23 -1.26
CA LYS A 44 3.67 -8.09 -2.00
C LYS A 44 3.33 -6.73 -1.40
N PHE A 45 2.36 -6.67 -0.49
CA PHE A 45 1.98 -5.43 0.17
C PHE A 45 2.99 -5.10 1.29
N PRO A 46 3.50 -3.85 1.38
CA PRO A 46 4.59 -3.51 2.29
C PRO A 46 4.12 -3.29 3.73
N SER A 47 3.37 -4.23 4.29
CA SER A 47 2.94 -4.18 5.69
C SER A 47 3.98 -4.78 6.64
N THR A 48 3.96 -4.31 7.88
CA THR A 48 4.70 -4.88 9.01
C THR A 48 3.76 -5.13 10.19
N ASP A 49 4.15 -6.06 11.06
CA ASP A 49 3.44 -6.33 12.31
C ASP A 49 3.98 -5.39 13.41
N TYR A 50 3.07 -4.65 14.06
CA TYR A 50 3.34 -3.82 15.22
C TYR A 50 2.55 -4.37 16.42
N GLY A 51 3.19 -5.23 17.20
CA GLY A 51 2.52 -5.99 18.25
C GLY A 51 1.46 -6.92 17.66
N LYS A 52 0.19 -6.70 18.00
CA LYS A 52 -0.95 -7.47 17.48
C LYS A 52 -1.60 -6.85 16.22
N ASN A 53 -1.15 -5.67 15.82
CA ASN A 53 -1.74 -4.91 14.72
C ASN A 53 -0.87 -4.98 13.47
N LYS A 54 -1.50 -4.94 12.30
CA LYS A 54 -0.79 -4.75 11.02
C LYS A 54 -0.79 -3.27 10.64
N VAL A 55 0.37 -2.77 10.25
CA VAL A 55 0.54 -1.38 9.81
C VAL A 55 1.35 -1.29 8.53
N VAL A 56 1.23 -0.19 7.81
CA VAL A 56 2.06 0.14 6.65
C VAL A 56 2.64 1.53 6.81
N GLU A 57 3.91 1.70 6.43
CA GLU A 57 4.57 3.00 6.46
C GLU A 57 4.11 3.87 5.28
N ALA A 58 3.97 5.17 5.51
CA ALA A 58 3.36 6.10 4.57
C ALA A 58 4.09 6.18 3.21
N HIS A 59 5.42 6.24 3.19
CA HIS A 59 6.17 6.29 1.92
C HIS A 59 6.12 4.96 1.18
N ALA A 60 6.22 3.83 1.89
CA ALA A 60 6.05 2.50 1.29
C ALA A 60 4.65 2.32 0.69
N LEU A 61 3.62 2.89 1.32
CA LEU A 61 2.27 2.93 0.78
C LEU A 61 2.18 3.76 -0.51
N ILE A 62 2.78 4.96 -0.51
CA ILE A 62 2.87 5.81 -1.71
C ILE A 62 3.57 5.07 -2.84
N ASP A 63 4.71 4.45 -2.56
CA ASP A 63 5.48 3.66 -3.52
C ASP A 63 4.67 2.48 -4.05
N TYR A 64 3.92 1.78 -3.19
CA TYR A 64 3.05 0.69 -3.60
C TYR A 64 1.96 1.16 -4.59
N PHE A 65 1.32 2.30 -4.31
CA PHE A 65 0.26 2.85 -5.17
C PHE A 65 0.78 3.58 -6.41
N SER A 66 2.03 4.03 -6.42
CA SER A 66 2.67 4.60 -7.62
C SER A 66 2.77 3.59 -8.77
N ARG A 67 2.83 2.29 -8.45
CA ARG A 67 2.91 1.20 -9.42
C ARG A 67 1.52 0.69 -9.76
N LYS A 68 1.25 0.49 -11.05
CA LYS A 68 -0.04 -0.05 -11.50
C LYS A 68 -0.18 -1.54 -11.13
N ASN A 69 -0.76 -1.81 -9.96
CA ASN A 69 -1.05 -3.16 -9.49
C ASN A 69 -2.35 -3.70 -10.13
N CYS A 70 -2.27 -4.18 -11.36
CA CYS A 70 -3.42 -4.78 -12.05
C CYS A 70 -3.82 -6.14 -11.45
N LYS A 71 -5.08 -6.26 -10.98
CA LYS A 71 -5.68 -7.52 -10.48
C LYS A 71 -5.46 -8.73 -11.41
N ASN A 72 -5.44 -8.51 -12.72
CA ASN A 72 -5.31 -9.60 -13.70
C ASN A 72 -3.91 -10.27 -13.72
N ARG A 73 -2.88 -9.60 -13.19
CA ARG A 73 -1.52 -10.16 -13.10
C ARG A 73 -1.20 -10.75 -11.73
N ASN A 74 -2.03 -10.48 -10.71
CA ASN A 74 -1.74 -10.91 -9.34
C ASN A 74 -2.59 -12.14 -8.94
N VAL A 75 -1.94 -13.31 -8.89
CA VAL A 75 -2.54 -14.60 -8.55
C VAL A 75 -3.27 -14.56 -7.21
N TYR A 76 -2.75 -13.79 -6.25
CA TYR A 76 -3.32 -13.64 -4.91
C TYR A 76 -4.76 -13.10 -4.93
N TRP A 77 -5.06 -12.19 -5.87
CA TRP A 77 -6.37 -11.56 -5.98
C TRP A 77 -7.38 -12.36 -6.80
N LYS A 78 -6.95 -13.40 -7.53
CA LYS A 78 -7.81 -14.23 -8.39
C LYS A 78 -8.62 -15.29 -7.64
N LYS A 79 -8.20 -15.70 -6.44
CA LYS A 79 -8.77 -16.86 -5.71
C LYS A 79 -10.22 -16.69 -5.17
N GLY A 80 -10.95 -15.64 -5.57
CA GLY A 80 -12.32 -15.39 -5.10
C GLY A 80 -13.44 -16.17 -5.82
N LYS A 81 -13.19 -16.78 -7.00
CA LYS A 81 -14.25 -17.42 -7.81
C LYS A 81 -14.27 -18.95 -7.78
N ALA A 82 -13.29 -19.61 -7.15
CA ALA A 82 -13.24 -21.08 -7.12
C ALA A 82 -14.21 -21.70 -6.08
N ASN A 83 -14.45 -21.01 -4.96
CA ASN A 83 -15.27 -21.56 -3.86
C ASN A 83 -16.77 -21.22 -3.95
N ALA A 84 -17.20 -20.40 -4.92
CA ALA A 84 -18.61 -20.05 -5.11
C ALA A 84 -19.41 -21.10 -5.92
N ARG A 85 -18.76 -22.15 -6.43
CA ARG A 85 -19.38 -23.22 -7.25
C ARG A 85 -19.55 -24.55 -6.52
N LYS A 86 -19.29 -24.60 -5.21
CA LYS A 86 -19.55 -25.75 -4.36
C LYS A 86 -20.54 -25.37 -3.26
N LYS A 87 -21.80 -25.14 -3.63
CA LYS A 87 -22.93 -25.21 -2.72
C LYS A 87 -24.17 -25.64 -3.49
#